data_AF-A0A847WM90-F1
#
_entry.id   AF-A0A847WM90-F1
#
_cell.length_a   1.000
_cell.length_b   1.000
_cell.length_c   1.000
_cell.angle_alpha   90.00
_cell.angle_beta   90.00
_cell.angle_gamma   90.00
#
_symmetry.space_group_name_H-M   'P 1'
#
loop_
_entity.id
_entity.type
_entity.pdbx_description
1 polymer ?
#
loop_
_entity_poly.entity_id
_entity_poly.type
_entity_poly.pdbx_seq_one_letter_code
_entity_poly.pdbx_strand_id
1 'polypeptide(L)'
;MLKEDPKSNQVVTNTILNEFKKSGYKGFTARPWNFYQAATSLWWLVPSKEWPAYKYGKIAIYREKDKYRIGLHVEKGITKFVADALSIPIKDHEKVVIRDDWKWNGFLRDVKSGKLQKVLNKITDEMNKSLKIIIQLSDYNGPDSKIVEFEGLELGNSITFDFFNSELKCIKEQTKGDMNNYTNINTISELAEVFEDDKNQWYWIDVYILFEVDENEVLDPSEYAFVFIENYKEIFE
;
A
#
# COMPACT_ATOMS: atom_id res chain seq x y z
N MET A 1 22.61 -5.59 28.25
CA MET A 1 21.19 -5.27 28.07
C MET A 1 20.58 -6.35 27.19
N LEU A 2 19.57 -7.06 27.66
CA LEU A 2 18.79 -7.97 26.82
C LEU A 2 17.97 -7.10 25.86
N LYS A 3 18.05 -7.35 24.54
CA LYS A 3 17.12 -6.73 23.59
C LYS A 3 15.72 -7.21 23.94
N GLU A 4 14.77 -6.29 24.10
CA GLU A 4 13.36 -6.66 24.18
C GLU A 4 12.94 -7.32 22.87
N ASP A 5 12.08 -8.35 22.96
CA ASP A 5 11.54 -8.98 21.76
C ASP A 5 10.73 -7.95 20.95
N PRO A 6 10.90 -7.91 19.62
CA PRO A 6 10.17 -6.96 18.80
C PRO A 6 8.67 -7.19 18.91
N LYS A 7 7.93 -6.09 19.02
CA LYS A 7 6.45 -6.11 19.04
C LYS A 7 5.91 -6.87 17.81
N SER A 8 4.74 -7.47 17.92
CA SER A 8 4.09 -8.08 16.75
C SER A 8 3.39 -7.03 15.88
N ASN A 9 3.16 -7.32 14.60
CA ASN A 9 2.42 -6.41 13.71
C ASN A 9 1.02 -6.11 14.26
N GLN A 10 0.40 -7.08 14.93
CA GLN A 10 -0.87 -6.92 15.63
C GLN A 10 -0.77 -5.89 16.78
N VAL A 11 0.27 -5.93 17.59
CA VAL A 11 0.46 -5.01 18.71
C VAL A 11 0.68 -3.59 18.19
N VAL A 12 1.54 -3.42 17.18
CA VAL A 12 1.77 -2.13 16.53
C VAL A 12 0.47 -1.58 15.93
N THR A 13 -0.25 -2.38 15.15
CA THR A 13 -1.50 -1.97 14.50
C THR A 13 -2.56 -1.54 15.50
N ASN A 14 -2.76 -2.29 16.58
CA ASN A 14 -3.73 -1.93 17.62
C ASN A 14 -3.32 -0.69 18.41
N THR A 15 -2.01 -0.44 18.55
CA THR A 15 -1.49 0.78 19.17
C THR A 15 -1.88 1.99 18.33
N ILE A 16 -1.60 1.97 17.02
CA ILE A 16 -1.98 3.03 16.08
C ILE A 16 -3.50 3.22 16.05
N LEU A 17 -4.29 2.14 15.97
CA LEU A 17 -5.75 2.22 15.97
C LEU A 17 -6.32 2.88 17.23
N ASN A 18 -5.72 2.64 18.39
CA ASN A 18 -6.16 3.24 19.64
C ASN A 18 -5.86 4.75 19.65
N GLU A 19 -4.69 5.17 19.17
CA GLU A 19 -4.37 6.59 19.03
C GLU A 19 -5.29 7.28 18.02
N PHE A 20 -5.58 6.65 16.88
CA PHE A 20 -6.55 7.15 15.91
C PHE A 20 -7.92 7.42 16.56
N LYS A 21 -8.42 6.47 17.37
CA LYS A 21 -9.68 6.62 18.09
C LYS A 21 -9.66 7.76 19.10
N LYS A 22 -8.55 7.94 19.82
CA LYS A 22 -8.37 9.05 20.78
C LYS A 22 -8.35 10.40 20.06
N SER A 23 -7.73 10.47 18.88
CA SER A 23 -7.64 11.68 18.04
C SER A 23 -8.89 11.93 17.18
N GLY A 24 -9.93 11.10 17.30
CA GLY A 24 -11.23 11.31 16.63
C GLY A 24 -11.45 10.51 15.34
N TYR A 25 -10.46 9.78 14.84
CA TYR A 25 -10.54 8.94 13.64
C TYR A 25 -11.21 7.58 13.93
N LYS A 26 -12.48 7.60 14.33
CA LYS A 26 -13.23 6.42 14.79
C LYS A 26 -13.70 5.46 13.67
N GLY A 27 -13.56 5.85 12.41
CA GLY A 27 -13.98 5.05 11.25
C GLY A 27 -13.05 3.89 10.91
N PHE A 28 -11.82 3.88 11.46
CA PHE A 28 -10.83 2.88 11.12
C PHE A 28 -11.08 1.52 11.79
N THR A 29 -10.82 0.45 11.04
CA THR A 29 -10.91 -0.94 11.47
C THR A 29 -9.64 -1.70 11.11
N ALA A 30 -9.06 -2.42 12.08
CA ALA A 30 -7.87 -3.25 11.86
C ALA A 30 -8.25 -4.60 11.21
N ARG A 31 -7.48 -5.02 10.20
CA ARG A 31 -7.67 -6.27 9.46
C ARG A 31 -6.31 -6.91 9.15
N PRO A 32 -6.03 -8.13 9.63
CA PRO A 32 -4.86 -8.89 9.16
C PRO A 32 -5.13 -9.45 7.77
N TRP A 33 -4.09 -9.56 6.94
CA TRP A 33 -4.12 -10.31 5.69
C TRP A 33 -4.32 -11.80 5.98
N ASN A 34 -3.56 -12.36 6.95
CA ASN A 34 -3.74 -13.73 7.42
C ASN A 34 -4.08 -13.76 8.92
N PHE A 35 -5.34 -14.05 9.24
CA PHE A 35 -5.77 -14.13 10.64
C PHE A 35 -5.14 -15.31 11.40
N TYR A 36 -4.67 -16.36 10.71
CA TYR A 36 -3.94 -17.47 11.33
C TYR A 36 -2.49 -17.11 11.66
N GLN A 37 -1.95 -16.06 11.03
CA GLN A 37 -0.59 -15.54 11.24
C GLN A 37 -0.63 -14.04 11.56
N ALA A 38 -1.55 -13.66 12.44
CA ALA A 38 -1.83 -12.28 12.79
C ALA A 38 -0.60 -11.57 13.42
N ALA A 39 0.36 -12.30 13.99
CA ALA A 39 1.54 -11.71 14.60
C ALA A 39 2.57 -11.21 13.56
N THR A 40 2.62 -11.83 12.38
CA THR A 40 3.70 -11.65 11.38
C THR A 40 3.20 -11.14 10.04
N SER A 41 1.90 -11.27 9.75
CA SER A 41 1.34 -10.91 8.45
C SER A 41 1.16 -9.41 8.27
N LEU A 42 0.89 -8.99 7.04
CA LEU A 42 0.42 -7.65 6.73
C LEU A 42 -0.88 -7.34 7.49
N TRP A 43 -0.97 -6.11 8.01
CA TRP A 43 -2.18 -5.54 8.56
C TRP A 43 -2.59 -4.29 7.81
N TRP A 44 -3.90 -4.06 7.78
CA TRP A 44 -4.47 -2.80 7.32
C TRP A 44 -5.27 -2.12 8.43
N LEU A 45 -5.19 -0.80 8.49
CA LEU A 45 -6.22 0.05 9.06
C LEU A 45 -7.08 0.59 7.91
N VAL A 46 -8.30 0.10 7.82
CA VAL A 46 -9.26 0.43 6.76
C VAL A 46 -10.25 1.48 7.29
N PRO A 47 -10.56 2.57 6.58
CA PRO A 47 -11.53 3.59 7.01
C PRO A 47 -13.00 3.13 6.87
N SER A 48 -13.26 1.83 7.02
CA SER A 48 -14.58 1.22 6.88
C SER A 48 -14.61 -0.14 7.58
N LYS A 49 -15.83 -0.64 7.84
CA LYS A 49 -16.07 -2.02 8.28
C LYS A 49 -16.33 -2.98 7.11
N GLU A 50 -16.54 -2.44 5.91
CA GLU A 50 -16.86 -3.20 4.69
C GLU A 50 -15.72 -4.14 4.28
N TRP A 51 -16.09 -5.29 3.72
CA TRP A 51 -15.16 -6.28 3.18
C TRP A 51 -15.71 -6.90 1.88
N PRO A 52 -14.88 -7.11 0.84
CA PRO A 52 -13.46 -6.76 0.77
C PRO A 52 -13.21 -5.25 0.72
N ALA A 53 -12.03 -4.81 1.18
CA ALA A 53 -11.70 -3.40 1.36
C ALA A 53 -10.94 -2.75 0.18
N TYR A 54 -10.85 -3.42 -0.96
CA TYR A 54 -9.99 -3.03 -2.09
C TYR A 54 -10.20 -1.58 -2.56
N LYS A 55 -11.45 -1.11 -2.58
CA LYS A 55 -11.81 0.25 -3.02
C LYS A 55 -11.27 1.39 -2.17
N TYR A 56 -10.76 1.13 -0.96
CA TYR A 56 -10.30 2.15 -0.02
C TYR A 56 -8.77 2.36 -0.06
N GLY A 57 -8.34 3.59 0.23
CA GLY A 57 -6.99 3.84 0.74
C GLY A 57 -6.89 3.37 2.19
N LYS A 58 -5.80 2.69 2.53
CA LYS A 58 -5.59 2.03 3.82
C LYS A 58 -4.24 2.44 4.39
N ILE A 59 -4.08 2.35 5.71
CA ILE A 59 -2.74 2.30 6.28
C ILE A 59 -2.30 0.84 6.31
N ALA A 60 -1.19 0.51 5.66
CA ALA A 60 -0.53 -0.78 5.74
C ALA A 60 0.52 -0.79 6.86
N ILE A 61 0.56 -1.89 7.62
CA ILE A 61 1.54 -2.14 8.67
C ILE A 61 2.05 -3.57 8.51
N TYR A 62 3.34 -3.72 8.30
CA TYR A 62 3.99 -5.03 8.31
C TYR A 62 5.46 -4.91 8.68
N ARG A 63 6.11 -6.04 8.90
CA ARG A 63 7.54 -6.10 9.19
C ARG A 63 8.26 -6.79 8.05
N GLU A 64 9.37 -6.21 7.61
CA GLU A 64 10.34 -6.89 6.77
C GLU A 64 11.68 -6.88 7.49
N LYS A 65 12.21 -8.08 7.77
CA LYS A 65 13.43 -8.26 8.59
C LYS A 65 13.28 -7.56 9.96
N ASP A 66 14.14 -6.59 10.24
CA ASP A 66 14.26 -5.80 11.47
C ASP A 66 13.57 -4.43 11.40
N LYS A 67 12.81 -4.17 10.32
CA LYS A 67 12.13 -2.89 10.09
C LYS A 67 10.62 -3.04 9.98
N TYR A 68 9.91 -2.14 10.64
CA TYR A 68 8.50 -1.92 10.33
C TYR A 68 8.35 -1.09 9.08
N ARG A 69 7.33 -1.43 8.32
CA ARG A 69 6.82 -0.63 7.23
C ARG A 69 5.43 -0.14 7.56
N ILE A 70 5.26 1.18 7.58
CA ILE A 70 4.03 1.87 7.98
C ILE A 70 3.75 2.97 6.97
N GLY A 71 2.54 2.98 6.39
CA GLY A 71 2.13 4.07 5.50
C GLY A 71 0.93 3.71 4.63
N LEU A 72 0.77 4.39 3.51
CA LEU A 72 -0.38 4.27 2.61
C LEU A 72 -0.33 2.99 1.76
N HIS A 73 -1.48 2.36 1.57
CA HIS A 73 -1.74 1.31 0.59
C HIS A 73 -2.99 1.62 -0.23
N VAL A 74 -2.89 1.55 -1.55
CA VAL A 74 -3.99 1.72 -2.51
C VAL A 74 -3.92 0.62 -3.57
N GLU A 75 -5.06 0.10 -3.97
CA GLU A 75 -5.17 -1.06 -4.86
C GLU A 75 -5.96 -0.72 -6.13
N LYS A 76 -5.51 -1.25 -7.26
CA LYS A 76 -6.25 -1.30 -8.53
C LYS A 76 -6.80 -2.71 -8.71
N GLY A 77 -8.13 -2.80 -8.82
CA GLY A 77 -8.78 -4.03 -9.26
C GLY A 77 -8.53 -4.33 -10.74
N ILE A 78 -9.03 -5.46 -11.21
CA ILE A 78 -8.98 -5.80 -12.63
C ILE A 78 -10.02 -5.00 -13.43
N THR A 79 -9.82 -4.87 -14.73
CA THR A 79 -10.81 -4.23 -15.61
C THR A 79 -11.99 -5.16 -15.90
N LYS A 80 -13.12 -4.59 -16.35
CA LYS A 80 -14.26 -5.39 -16.82
C LYS A 80 -13.85 -6.32 -17.97
N PHE A 81 -13.02 -5.83 -18.89
CA PHE A 81 -12.50 -6.60 -20.01
C PHE A 81 -11.78 -7.87 -19.53
N VAL A 82 -10.91 -7.75 -18.53
CA VAL A 82 -10.18 -8.88 -17.95
C VAL A 82 -11.14 -9.82 -17.22
N ALA A 83 -12.09 -9.29 -16.46
CA ALA A 83 -13.08 -10.12 -15.78
C ALA A 83 -13.94 -10.93 -16.74
N ASP A 84 -14.34 -10.34 -17.87
CA ASP A 84 -15.08 -11.02 -18.93
C ASP A 84 -14.20 -12.09 -19.61
N ALA A 85 -12.94 -11.77 -19.92
CA ALA A 85 -11.99 -12.70 -20.55
C ALA A 85 -11.69 -13.92 -19.66
N LEU A 86 -11.58 -13.71 -18.34
CA LEU A 86 -11.37 -14.77 -17.35
C LEU A 86 -12.67 -15.46 -16.92
N SER A 87 -13.81 -15.09 -17.50
CA SER A 87 -15.14 -15.66 -17.18
C SER A 87 -15.48 -15.58 -15.68
N ILE A 88 -15.08 -14.50 -15.01
CA ILE A 88 -15.41 -14.28 -13.60
C ILE A 88 -16.93 -14.13 -13.46
N PRO A 89 -17.58 -14.80 -12.48
CA PRO A 89 -19.00 -14.65 -12.26
C PRO A 89 -19.42 -13.20 -12.00
N ILE A 90 -20.49 -12.74 -12.64
CA ILE A 90 -21.01 -11.36 -12.51
C ILE A 90 -21.21 -10.95 -11.04
N LYS A 91 -21.68 -11.88 -10.19
CA LYS A 91 -21.87 -11.65 -8.75
C LYS A 91 -20.59 -11.26 -8.00
N ASP A 92 -19.42 -11.58 -8.55
CA ASP A 92 -18.12 -11.28 -7.95
C ASP A 92 -17.45 -10.07 -8.62
N HIS A 93 -18.00 -9.56 -9.74
CA HIS A 93 -17.48 -8.35 -10.41
C HIS A 93 -17.48 -7.15 -9.46
N GLU A 94 -18.51 -6.99 -8.64
CA GLU A 94 -18.61 -5.89 -7.66
C GLU A 94 -17.46 -5.85 -6.66
N LYS A 95 -16.79 -6.99 -6.44
CA LYS A 95 -15.67 -7.12 -5.50
C LYS A 95 -14.33 -6.85 -6.16
N VAL A 96 -14.14 -7.23 -7.42
CA VAL A 96 -12.79 -7.30 -8.03
C VAL A 96 -12.62 -6.39 -9.23
N VAL A 97 -13.70 -5.99 -9.90
CA VAL A 97 -13.65 -5.08 -11.03
C VAL A 97 -13.53 -3.66 -10.51
N ILE A 98 -12.52 -2.93 -10.97
CA ILE A 98 -12.34 -1.53 -10.63
C ILE A 98 -13.53 -0.70 -11.10
N ARG A 99 -13.99 0.23 -10.23
CA ARG A 99 -15.12 1.12 -10.47
C ARG A 99 -14.74 2.55 -10.12
N ASP A 100 -15.55 3.51 -10.57
CA ASP A 100 -15.33 4.94 -10.35
C ASP A 100 -15.24 5.33 -8.86
N ASP A 101 -15.93 4.59 -7.98
CA ASP A 101 -15.94 4.82 -6.52
C ASP A 101 -14.65 4.35 -5.81
N TRP A 102 -13.73 3.67 -6.51
CA TRP A 102 -12.48 3.23 -5.93
C TRP A 102 -11.49 4.38 -5.79
N LYS A 103 -10.79 4.43 -4.65
CA LYS A 103 -9.77 5.44 -4.35
C LYS A 103 -8.61 5.43 -5.35
N TRP A 104 -8.39 4.31 -6.04
CA TRP A 104 -7.47 4.24 -7.18
C TRP A 104 -7.64 5.37 -8.18
N ASN A 105 -8.87 5.72 -8.58
CA ASN A 105 -9.08 6.72 -9.63
C ASN A 105 -8.70 8.13 -9.17
N GLY A 106 -8.95 8.44 -7.89
CA GLY A 106 -8.47 9.68 -7.27
C GLY A 106 -6.96 9.68 -7.14
N PHE A 107 -6.38 8.57 -6.69
CA PHE A 107 -4.94 8.39 -6.58
C PHE A 107 -4.22 8.59 -7.91
N LEU A 108 -4.67 7.93 -8.99
CA LEU A 108 -4.08 8.08 -10.33
C LEU A 108 -4.17 9.53 -10.84
N ARG A 109 -5.28 10.21 -10.57
CA ARG A 109 -5.42 11.64 -10.90
C ARG A 109 -4.43 12.50 -10.14
N ASP A 110 -4.19 12.20 -8.87
CA ASP A 110 -3.27 12.92 -8.00
C ASP A 110 -1.81 12.66 -8.38
N VAL A 111 -1.49 11.44 -8.84
CA VAL A 111 -0.21 11.09 -9.49
C VAL A 111 0.01 11.98 -10.73
N LYS A 112 -0.94 11.95 -11.68
CA LYS A 112 -0.81 12.64 -12.97
C LYS A 112 -0.77 14.17 -12.85
N SER A 113 -1.49 14.72 -11.88
CA SER A 113 -1.53 16.18 -11.64
C SER A 113 -0.35 16.70 -10.82
N GLY A 114 0.51 15.81 -10.29
CA GLY A 114 1.60 16.16 -9.37
C GLY A 114 1.12 16.53 -7.97
N LYS A 115 -0.17 16.38 -7.66
CA LYS A 115 -0.71 16.58 -6.31
C LYS A 115 -0.13 15.57 -5.32
N LEU A 116 0.03 14.30 -5.72
CA LEU A 116 0.65 13.29 -4.87
C LEU A 116 2.09 13.70 -4.51
N GLN A 117 2.90 14.18 -5.45
CA GLN A 117 4.26 14.63 -5.15
C GLN A 117 4.28 15.74 -4.10
N LYS A 118 3.35 16.70 -4.16
CA LYS A 118 3.23 17.76 -3.14
C LYS A 118 2.88 17.18 -1.77
N VAL A 119 1.99 16.18 -1.72
CA VAL A 119 1.65 15.47 -0.47
C VAL A 119 2.87 14.73 0.07
N LEU A 120 3.58 13.97 -0.76
CA LEU A 120 4.75 13.21 -0.33
C LEU A 120 5.89 14.12 0.14
N ASN A 121 6.12 15.26 -0.52
CA ASN A 121 7.09 16.25 -0.07
C ASN A 121 6.79 16.74 1.35
N LYS A 122 5.54 17.12 1.64
CA LYS A 122 5.15 17.53 3.00
C LYS A 122 5.41 16.44 4.02
N ILE A 123 5.03 15.20 3.69
CA ILE A 123 5.25 14.04 4.57
C ILE A 123 6.75 13.83 4.83
N THR A 124 7.60 13.89 3.80
CA THR A 124 9.05 13.72 3.97
C THR A 124 9.70 14.89 4.69
N ASP A 125 9.21 16.12 4.49
CA ASP A 125 9.70 17.33 5.15
C ASP A 125 9.35 17.32 6.65
N GLU A 126 8.12 16.94 7.00
CA GLU A 126 7.64 16.86 8.38
C GLU A 126 8.36 15.75 9.16
N MET A 127 8.58 14.59 8.54
CA MET A 127 9.22 13.45 9.19
C MET A 127 10.74 13.43 9.06
N ASN A 128 11.31 14.29 8.21
CA ASN A 128 12.72 14.31 7.81
C ASN A 128 13.26 12.89 7.50
N LYS A 129 12.47 12.11 6.76
CA LYS A 129 12.73 10.70 6.43
C LYS A 129 12.29 10.40 5.00
N SER A 130 12.98 9.47 4.34
CA SER A 130 12.60 8.99 3.01
C SER A 130 11.41 8.04 3.08
N LEU A 131 10.68 7.96 1.97
CA LEU A 131 9.60 7.01 1.75
C LEU A 131 10.06 5.93 0.77
N LYS A 132 9.63 4.68 1.02
CA LYS A 132 9.64 3.60 0.03
C LYS A 132 8.33 3.61 -0.73
N ILE A 133 8.40 3.65 -2.06
CA ILE A 133 7.25 3.43 -2.94
C ILE A 133 7.42 2.06 -3.57
N ILE A 134 6.50 1.14 -3.32
CA ILE A 134 6.54 -0.22 -3.85
C ILE A 134 5.30 -0.41 -4.72
N ILE A 135 5.52 -0.82 -5.97
CA ILE A 135 4.43 -1.20 -6.88
C ILE A 135 4.56 -2.69 -7.16
N GLN A 136 3.48 -3.42 -7.00
CA GLN A 136 3.40 -4.86 -7.23
C GLN A 136 2.32 -5.17 -8.26
N LEU A 137 2.61 -6.12 -9.16
CA LEU A 137 1.67 -6.62 -10.17
C LEU A 137 1.37 -8.09 -9.88
N SER A 138 0.14 -8.39 -9.50
CA SER A 138 -0.27 -9.76 -9.18
C SER A 138 -1.22 -10.28 -10.26
N ASP A 139 -0.99 -11.49 -10.75
CA ASP A 139 -1.96 -12.17 -11.61
C ASP A 139 -3.26 -12.38 -10.82
N TYR A 140 -4.39 -11.99 -11.39
CA TYR A 140 -5.67 -12.32 -10.78
C TYR A 140 -6.00 -13.80 -11.01
N ASN A 141 -5.67 -14.63 -10.02
CA ASN A 141 -5.90 -16.08 -10.05
C ASN A 141 -7.23 -16.52 -9.39
N GLY A 142 -8.19 -15.61 -9.24
CA GLY A 142 -9.46 -15.85 -8.56
C GLY A 142 -9.42 -15.61 -7.04
N PRO A 143 -10.59 -15.65 -6.36
CA PRO A 143 -10.70 -15.31 -4.93
C PRO A 143 -10.00 -16.29 -3.97
N ASP A 144 -9.58 -17.46 -4.46
CA ASP A 144 -8.97 -18.54 -3.66
C ASP A 144 -7.48 -18.76 -3.98
N SER A 145 -6.82 -17.81 -4.66
CA SER A 145 -5.40 -17.96 -4.98
C SER A 145 -4.58 -18.03 -3.70
N LYS A 146 -4.08 -19.23 -3.40
CA LYS A 146 -3.14 -19.50 -2.31
C LYS A 146 -1.82 -18.81 -2.65
N ILE A 147 -1.71 -17.50 -2.40
CA ILE A 147 -0.41 -16.83 -2.37
C ILE A 147 0.27 -17.32 -1.10
N VAL A 148 1.16 -18.30 -1.25
CA VAL A 148 1.92 -18.94 -0.16
C VAL A 148 3.18 -18.12 0.18
N GLU A 149 3.49 -17.06 -0.58
CA GLU A 149 4.73 -16.30 -0.42
C GLU A 149 4.50 -14.99 0.36
N PHE A 150 5.35 -14.81 1.39
CA PHE A 150 5.39 -13.72 2.37
C PHE A 150 4.06 -12.98 2.63
N GLU A 151 3.15 -13.68 3.32
CA GLU A 151 1.99 -13.18 4.09
C GLU A 151 1.32 -11.86 3.59
N GLY A 152 1.07 -11.77 2.28
CA GLY A 152 0.27 -10.72 1.64
C GLY A 152 0.99 -9.78 0.68
N LEU A 153 2.22 -10.11 0.25
CA LEU A 153 2.98 -9.33 -0.74
C LEU A 153 3.35 -10.18 -1.95
N GLU A 154 3.31 -9.57 -3.14
CA GLU A 154 3.78 -10.22 -4.38
C GLU A 154 5.30 -10.03 -4.54
N LEU A 155 6.01 -11.14 -4.73
CA LEU A 155 7.46 -11.19 -4.73
C LEU A 155 8.08 -11.41 -6.11
N GLY A 156 7.29 -11.75 -7.13
CA GLY A 156 7.73 -12.08 -8.48
C GLY A 156 7.71 -10.91 -9.46
N ASN A 157 6.81 -9.94 -9.26
CA ASN A 157 6.62 -8.82 -10.19
C ASN A 157 6.44 -7.50 -9.44
N SER A 158 7.55 -6.82 -9.15
CA SER A 158 7.54 -5.61 -8.32
C SER A 158 8.68 -4.65 -8.65
N ILE A 159 8.50 -3.38 -8.31
CA ILE A 159 9.51 -2.32 -8.35
C ILE A 159 9.46 -1.53 -7.06
N THR A 160 10.63 -1.07 -6.61
CA THR A 160 10.75 -0.22 -5.43
C THR A 160 11.47 1.07 -5.80
N PHE A 161 10.99 2.18 -5.27
CA PHE A 161 11.62 3.48 -5.34
C PHE A 161 11.88 4.04 -3.95
N ASP A 162 12.96 4.80 -3.82
CA ASP A 162 13.18 5.74 -2.73
C ASP A 162 12.67 7.11 -3.13
N PHE A 163 11.94 7.78 -2.25
CA PHE A 163 11.47 9.14 -2.43
C PHE A 163 11.90 10.03 -1.26
N PHE A 164 12.62 11.12 -1.56
CA PHE A 164 13.03 12.12 -0.58
C PHE A 164 13.39 13.43 -1.30
N ASN A 165 13.08 14.59 -0.71
CA ASN A 165 13.40 15.90 -1.28
C ASN A 165 12.93 16.08 -2.74
N SER A 166 11.72 15.63 -3.07
CA SER A 166 11.17 15.61 -4.44
C SER A 166 11.90 14.72 -5.45
N GLU A 167 12.92 13.98 -5.05
CA GLU A 167 13.63 13.05 -5.91
C GLU A 167 13.04 11.65 -5.76
N LEU A 168 12.71 11.01 -6.89
CA LEU A 168 12.29 9.62 -6.95
C LEU A 168 13.42 8.80 -7.59
N LYS A 169 13.92 7.79 -6.88
CA LYS A 169 15.02 6.95 -7.32
C LYS A 169 14.63 5.49 -7.30
N CYS A 170 14.64 4.84 -8.46
CA CYS A 170 14.43 3.40 -8.57
C CYS A 170 15.56 2.61 -7.87
N ILE A 171 15.19 1.61 -7.06
CA ILE A 171 16.11 0.64 -6.47
C ILE A 171 16.15 -0.59 -7.40
N LYS A 172 17.01 -0.53 -8.41
CA LYS A 172 17.04 -1.50 -9.51
C LYS A 172 17.26 -2.94 -9.02
N GLU A 173 18.05 -3.12 -7.96
CA GLU A 173 18.35 -4.41 -7.36
C GLU A 173 17.13 -5.08 -6.71
N GLN A 174 16.08 -4.31 -6.43
CA GLN A 174 14.81 -4.80 -5.88
C GLN A 174 13.72 -4.94 -6.94
N THR A 175 14.02 -4.63 -8.21
CA THR A 175 13.05 -4.75 -9.30
C THR A 175 13.02 -6.18 -9.83
N LYS A 176 11.83 -6.70 -10.10
CA LYS A 176 11.59 -8.10 -10.48
C LYS A 176 10.53 -8.22 -11.57
N GLY A 177 10.60 -9.30 -12.34
CA GLY A 177 9.60 -9.61 -13.37
C GLY A 177 9.49 -8.55 -14.46
N ASP A 178 8.27 -8.33 -14.93
CA ASP A 178 7.97 -7.36 -16.00
C ASP A 178 8.18 -5.92 -15.55
N MET A 179 8.27 -5.67 -14.23
CA MET A 179 8.55 -4.34 -13.71
C MET A 179 9.94 -3.80 -14.06
N ASN A 180 10.86 -4.64 -14.56
CA ASN A 180 12.15 -4.20 -15.08
C ASN A 180 12.03 -3.17 -16.22
N ASN A 181 10.91 -3.16 -16.94
CA ASN A 181 10.63 -2.21 -18.02
C ASN A 181 10.44 -0.77 -17.53
N TYR A 182 10.19 -0.55 -16.24
CA TYR A 182 9.87 0.77 -15.66
C TYR A 182 11.00 1.36 -14.80
N THR A 183 12.21 0.80 -14.88
CA THR A 183 13.37 1.23 -14.06
C THR A 183 13.92 2.62 -14.39
N ASN A 184 13.42 3.26 -15.45
CA ASN A 184 13.82 4.61 -15.86
C ASN A 184 12.92 5.72 -15.28
N ILE A 185 11.83 5.35 -14.59
CA ILE A 185 10.95 6.30 -13.89
C ILE A 185 11.75 7.03 -12.80
N ASN A 186 11.67 8.35 -12.81
CA ASN A 186 12.39 9.26 -11.93
C ASN A 186 11.52 10.41 -11.38
N THR A 187 10.24 10.47 -11.75
CA THR A 187 9.26 11.39 -11.13
C THR A 187 8.01 10.65 -10.67
N ILE A 188 7.28 11.24 -9.72
CA ILE A 188 5.99 10.67 -9.27
C ILE A 188 4.99 10.61 -10.42
N SER A 189 4.92 11.63 -11.28
CA SER A 189 3.99 11.64 -12.41
C SER A 189 4.25 10.54 -13.43
N GLU A 190 5.51 10.16 -13.64
CA GLU A 190 5.89 9.05 -14.53
C GLU A 190 5.43 7.68 -14.02
N LEU A 191 5.07 7.53 -12.73
CA LEU A 191 4.44 6.29 -12.24
C LEU A 191 3.13 5.97 -12.98
N ALA A 192 2.46 6.98 -13.56
CA ALA A 192 1.31 6.77 -14.42
C ALA A 192 1.61 5.86 -15.62
N GLU A 193 2.86 5.81 -16.10
CA GLU A 193 3.27 4.91 -17.18
C GLU A 193 3.08 3.44 -16.81
N VAL A 194 3.32 3.07 -15.53
CA VAL A 194 3.02 1.73 -15.03
C VAL A 194 1.51 1.49 -15.01
N PHE A 195 0.76 2.45 -14.49
CA PHE A 195 -0.66 2.29 -14.18
C PHE A 195 -1.55 2.25 -15.43
N GLU A 196 -1.12 2.95 -16.48
CA GLU A 196 -1.84 3.12 -17.74
C GLU A 196 -1.30 2.23 -18.88
N ASP A 197 -0.27 1.41 -18.64
CA ASP A 197 0.19 0.42 -19.62
C ASP A 197 -0.93 -0.62 -19.88
N ASP A 198 -1.27 -0.83 -21.15
CA ASP A 198 -2.28 -1.78 -21.58
C ASP A 198 -1.98 -3.22 -21.12
N LYS A 199 -0.69 -3.59 -21.03
CA LYS A 199 -0.28 -4.90 -20.49
C LYS A 199 -0.64 -5.03 -19.01
N ASN A 200 -0.57 -3.92 -18.26
CA ASN A 200 -0.84 -3.87 -16.84
C ASN A 200 -2.34 -3.83 -16.51
N GLN A 201 -3.22 -3.85 -17.51
CA GLN A 201 -4.66 -4.00 -17.30
C GLN A 201 -5.04 -5.39 -16.78
N TRP A 202 -4.21 -6.41 -17.07
CA TRP A 202 -4.41 -7.80 -16.68
C TRP A 202 -4.06 -8.10 -15.22
N TYR A 203 -3.33 -7.20 -14.57
CA TYR A 203 -2.84 -7.38 -13.22
C TYR A 203 -3.70 -6.64 -12.20
N TRP A 204 -3.81 -7.24 -11.02
CA TRP A 204 -4.07 -6.50 -9.80
C TRP A 204 -2.84 -5.66 -9.46
N ILE A 205 -3.02 -4.39 -9.11
CA ILE A 205 -1.90 -3.50 -8.79
C ILE A 205 -2.00 -3.04 -7.34
N ASP A 206 -1.00 -3.40 -6.54
CA ASP A 206 -0.84 -2.89 -5.19
C ASP A 206 0.21 -1.77 -5.19
N VAL A 207 -0.14 -0.61 -4.63
CA VAL A 207 0.79 0.51 -4.45
C VAL A 207 0.93 0.82 -2.97
N TYR A 208 2.14 0.63 -2.47
CA TYR A 208 2.51 0.97 -1.10
C TYR A 208 3.41 2.19 -1.07
N ILE A 209 3.15 3.14 -0.17
CA ILE A 209 4.00 4.30 0.12
C ILE A 209 4.25 4.32 1.62
N LEU A 210 5.45 3.95 2.04
CA LEU A 210 5.74 3.51 3.41
C LEU A 210 7.00 4.16 3.96
N PHE A 211 7.01 4.46 5.25
CA PHE A 211 8.28 4.62 5.97
C PHE A 211 8.86 3.24 6.28
N GLU A 212 10.18 3.11 6.23
CA GLU A 212 10.91 2.01 6.88
C GLU A 212 11.46 2.51 8.21
N VAL A 213 11.05 1.86 9.30
CA VAL A 213 11.42 2.28 10.65
C VAL A 213 12.07 1.13 11.38
N ASP A 214 13.29 1.35 11.84
CA ASP A 214 14.03 0.38 12.65
C ASP A 214 13.26 0.09 13.93
N GLU A 215 13.08 -1.19 14.26
CA GLU A 215 12.28 -1.63 15.42
C GLU A 215 12.71 -0.98 16.75
N ASN A 216 14.00 -0.63 16.86
CA ASN A 216 14.61 -0.05 18.05
C ASN A 216 14.47 1.48 18.10
N GLU A 217 14.04 2.12 17.00
CA GLU A 217 13.87 3.57 16.88
C GLU A 217 12.39 4.00 16.94
N VAL A 218 11.45 3.05 16.92
CA VAL A 218 10.00 3.33 17.02
C VAL A 218 9.63 3.72 18.45
N LEU A 219 9.72 5.01 18.78
CA LEU A 219 9.16 5.54 20.03
C LEU A 219 7.62 5.53 19.99
N ASP A 220 7.04 6.00 18.89
CA ASP A 220 5.60 5.94 18.64
C ASP A 220 5.31 5.61 17.16
N PRO A 221 4.80 4.40 16.84
CA PRO A 221 4.50 4.03 15.45
C PRO A 221 3.32 4.81 14.86
N SER A 222 2.51 5.48 15.70
CA SER A 222 1.32 6.20 15.24
C SER A 222 1.66 7.48 14.49
N GLU A 223 2.78 8.13 14.79
CA GLU A 223 3.25 9.33 14.09
C GLU A 223 3.39 9.08 12.58
N TYR A 224 3.99 7.95 12.21
CA TYR A 224 4.16 7.54 10.80
C TYR A 224 2.83 7.30 10.09
N ALA A 225 1.77 6.96 10.80
CA ALA A 225 0.45 6.74 10.21
C ALA A 225 -0.37 8.04 10.16
N PHE A 226 -0.28 8.88 11.19
CA PHE A 226 -0.97 10.17 11.27
C PHE A 226 -0.53 11.12 10.16
N VAL A 227 0.78 11.19 9.88
CA VAL A 227 1.29 12.11 8.86
C VAL A 227 0.67 11.87 7.48
N PHE A 228 0.34 10.62 7.12
CA PHE A 228 -0.40 10.33 5.89
C PHE A 228 -1.84 10.79 5.95
N ILE A 229 -2.54 10.56 7.07
CA ILE A 229 -3.95 10.95 7.22
C ILE A 229 -4.10 12.48 7.19
N GLU A 230 -3.19 13.19 7.84
CA GLU A 230 -3.24 14.65 7.94
C GLU A 230 -2.89 15.32 6.61
N ASN A 231 -1.92 14.77 5.87
CA ASN A 231 -1.49 15.34 4.59
C ASN A 231 -2.24 14.81 3.36
N TYR A 232 -2.96 13.68 3.47
CA TYR A 232 -3.67 13.06 2.35
C TYR A 232 -5.08 12.56 2.70
N LYS A 233 -5.81 13.34 3.50
CA LYS A 233 -7.11 12.96 4.09
C LYS A 233 -8.10 12.33 3.10
N GLU A 234 -8.22 12.90 1.91
CA GLU A 234 -9.18 12.49 0.87
C GLU A 234 -8.98 11.06 0.35
N ILE A 235 -7.78 10.47 0.50
CA ILE A 235 -7.56 9.07 0.12
C ILE A 235 -8.21 8.10 1.12
N PHE A 236 -8.49 8.57 2.33
CA PHE A 236 -9.05 7.79 3.44
C PHE A 236 -10.54 8.08 3.72
N GLU A 237 -11.15 9.09 3.09
CA GLU A 237 -12.56 9.49 3.34
C GLU A 237 -13.60 8.83 2.44
#